data_AF-A0A077QXX7-F1
#
_entry.id   AF-A0A077QXX7-F1
#
_cell.length_a   1.000
_cell.length_b   1.000
_cell.length_c   1.000
_cell.angle_alpha   90.00
_cell.angle_beta   90.00
_cell.angle_gamma   90.00
#
_symmetry.space_group_name_H-M   'P 1'
#
loop_
_entity.id
_entity.type
_entity.pdbx_description
1 polymer ?
#
loop_
_entity_poly.entity_id
_entity_poly.type
_entity_poly.pdbx_seq_one_letter_code
_entity_poly.pdbx_strand_id
1 'polypeptide(L)'
;MSKSNYAFKPPTQPTGVRYQNHIGAPTRSEKTPQRVLSQSIRIHVLRDKLDPNRATKLELLAHQLGAQVTSVPEAANMVVTVLKAPKRILKHFPDEEVNVISRRIAETLDRGEEREADANRPLGEGLGRDWRRFVVTPEWLEKIKEVGTLIDPDLYPAVKLKQNSEVEEEREEEASYLAQPVVGEKRKRSPSDSPLLPTSSHPSRQPIRTKASPSISSSSSTIVVSPSMTSSEPETLPSNTYRPPSRDSATYYDPIYPPSNCLPWTNTRYACRRPSPLISPNQALIAELETIRNERRLTGDTYSEMAYMRAISALKAFPFPIPDPILDPPEIFDASLLEMRLGEVERLKGVGKKVFTLVKQFYTSHKEKGKYRDEQQAMGECRIIEAKVIHRDKAVYIMTCFTELYGIGPIGARDAFKSGARSFADVFNRGKSLATHLSIRESVRILRDLRKPIDRVECRAISQDIMNLVKGLLGIGVEVKYEICGGYRRGKERTFDLDGTSYETFGGDEK
;
A
#
# COMPACT_ATOMS: atom_id res chain seq x y z
N MET A 1 -11.31 29.70 49.16
CA MET A 1 -10.22 29.25 48.26
C MET A 1 -10.71 29.37 46.82
N SER A 2 -9.89 29.91 45.91
CA SER A 2 -10.33 30.26 44.54
C SER A 2 -10.34 29.05 43.60
N LYS A 3 -11.42 28.88 42.83
CA LYS A 3 -11.49 27.94 41.71
C LYS A 3 -11.14 28.70 40.42
N SER A 4 -9.99 28.40 39.81
CA SER A 4 -9.62 29.02 38.54
C SER A 4 -10.44 28.42 37.39
N ASN A 5 -11.39 29.21 36.87
CA ASN A 5 -12.10 28.87 35.64
C ASN A 5 -11.13 28.98 34.44
N TYR A 6 -10.50 27.86 34.08
CA TYR A 6 -9.76 27.73 32.82
C TYR A 6 -10.74 27.73 31.65
N ALA A 7 -11.14 28.93 31.22
CA ALA A 7 -11.94 29.12 30.02
C ALA A 7 -11.19 28.57 28.80
N PHE A 8 -11.85 27.70 28.03
CA PHE A 8 -11.31 27.13 26.81
C PHE A 8 -11.06 28.24 25.77
N LYS A 9 -9.81 28.67 25.62
CA LYS A 9 -9.40 29.46 24.46
C LYS A 9 -9.30 28.53 23.25
N PRO A 10 -10.09 28.74 22.17
CA PRO A 10 -9.86 28.02 20.92
C PRO A 10 -8.44 28.35 20.40
N PRO A 11 -7.79 27.42 19.68
CA PRO A 11 -6.50 27.70 19.07
C PRO A 11 -6.62 28.88 18.12
N THR A 12 -5.62 29.76 18.11
CA THR A 12 -5.55 30.88 17.18
C THR A 12 -5.65 30.38 15.74
N GLN A 13 -6.60 30.90 14.98
CA GLN A 13 -6.77 30.54 13.58
C GLN A 13 -5.49 30.89 12.81
N PRO A 14 -5.03 30.03 11.87
CA PRO A 14 -3.88 30.36 11.04
C PRO A 14 -4.19 31.60 10.21
N THR A 15 -3.35 32.62 10.31
CA THR A 15 -3.55 33.95 9.69
C THR A 15 -3.32 33.97 8.18
N GLY A 16 -3.05 32.81 7.57
CA GLY A 16 -2.90 32.65 6.12
C GLY A 16 -2.87 31.17 5.71
N VAL A 17 -3.06 30.91 4.43
CA VAL A 17 -3.00 29.56 3.84
C VAL A 17 -1.55 29.08 3.81
N ARG A 18 -1.25 27.97 4.49
CA ARG A 18 0.04 27.28 4.37
C ARG A 18 -0.02 26.22 3.27
N TYR A 19 0.67 26.46 2.18
CA TYR A 19 0.86 25.52 1.09
C TYR A 19 1.98 24.50 1.38
N GLN A 20 1.83 23.29 0.84
CA GLN A 20 2.85 22.24 0.85
C GLN A 20 2.65 21.34 -0.38
N ASN A 21 3.61 21.32 -1.31
CA ASN A 21 3.53 20.55 -2.57
C ASN A 21 4.26 19.20 -2.51
N HIS A 22 4.87 18.87 -1.38
CA HIS A 22 5.58 17.61 -1.17
C HIS A 22 4.80 16.72 -0.21
N ILE A 23 4.79 15.42 -0.48
CA ILE A 23 4.13 14.44 0.38
C ILE A 23 4.98 14.22 1.64
N GLY A 24 4.34 14.36 2.81
CA GLY A 24 4.97 14.11 4.10
C GLY A 24 4.18 14.73 5.24
N ALA A 25 4.14 14.05 6.38
CA ALA A 25 3.52 14.60 7.58
C ALA A 25 4.34 15.80 8.09
N PRO A 26 3.69 16.96 8.39
CA PRO A 26 4.38 18.06 9.05
C PRO A 26 4.74 17.67 10.49
N THR A 27 5.88 18.14 10.99
CA THR A 27 6.33 17.89 12.38
C THR A 27 5.22 18.25 13.36
N ARG A 28 4.69 17.25 14.07
CA ARG A 28 3.50 17.40 14.91
C ARG A 28 3.82 18.24 16.14
N SER A 29 3.22 19.42 16.25
CA SER A 29 3.24 20.21 17.49
C SER A 29 2.22 19.64 18.49
N GLU A 30 2.51 19.82 19.79
CA GLU A 30 1.69 19.33 20.90
C GLU A 30 0.23 19.80 20.84
N LYS A 31 0.01 20.98 20.24
CA LYS A 31 -1.31 21.65 20.11
C LYS A 31 -1.95 21.45 18.73
N THR A 32 -1.61 20.36 18.02
CA THR A 32 -2.27 20.02 16.74
C THR A 32 -3.77 19.77 16.97
N PRO A 33 -4.68 20.53 16.33
CA PRO A 33 -6.13 20.37 16.53
C PRO A 33 -6.64 19.02 16.01
N GLN A 34 -7.85 18.65 16.43
CA GLN A 34 -8.55 17.45 15.94
C GLN A 34 -8.84 17.60 14.44
N ARG A 35 -8.05 16.92 13.60
CA ARG A 35 -8.23 16.91 12.14
C ARG A 35 -9.37 15.98 11.75
N VAL A 36 -10.22 16.43 10.83
CA VAL A 36 -11.23 15.62 10.15
C VAL A 36 -10.58 14.86 8.99
N LEU A 37 -9.78 15.59 8.19
CA LEU A 37 -9.04 15.10 7.05
C LEU A 37 -7.59 14.80 7.44
N SER A 38 -7.11 13.61 7.07
CA SER A 38 -5.73 13.16 7.29
C SER A 38 -4.78 13.69 6.20
N GLN A 39 -3.46 13.53 6.38
CA GLN A 39 -2.47 14.11 5.45
C GLN A 39 -2.39 13.38 4.09
N SER A 40 -3.09 12.26 3.92
CA SER A 40 -3.30 11.66 2.59
C SER A 40 -4.11 12.59 1.70
N ILE A 41 -5.01 13.40 2.24
CA ILE A 41 -5.89 14.29 1.48
C ILE A 41 -5.11 15.56 1.08
N ARG A 42 -4.68 15.62 -0.18
CA ARG A 42 -3.90 16.74 -0.75
C ARG A 42 -4.77 17.50 -1.75
N ILE A 43 -5.14 18.72 -1.38
CA ILE A 43 -6.14 19.53 -2.06
C ILE A 43 -5.50 20.64 -2.89
N HIS A 44 -5.89 20.76 -4.15
CA HIS A 44 -5.72 21.99 -4.94
C HIS A 44 -7.09 22.67 -5.11
N VAL A 45 -7.18 23.99 -4.92
CA VAL A 45 -8.38 24.77 -5.22
C VAL A 45 -8.17 25.44 -6.57
N LEU A 46 -8.89 24.97 -7.59
CA LEU A 46 -8.75 25.51 -8.94
C LEU A 46 -9.45 26.88 -9.00
N ARG A 47 -8.65 27.95 -9.05
CA ARG A 47 -9.11 29.34 -8.91
C ARG A 47 -9.90 29.88 -10.11
N ASP A 48 -9.88 29.18 -11.25
CA ASP A 48 -10.63 29.57 -12.45
C ASP A 48 -12.15 29.69 -12.20
N LYS A 49 -12.68 30.88 -12.48
CA LYS A 49 -14.08 31.28 -12.23
C LYS A 49 -14.51 31.27 -10.75
N LEU A 50 -13.58 31.19 -9.80
CA LEU A 50 -13.78 31.63 -8.42
C LEU A 50 -13.37 33.10 -8.27
N ASP A 51 -14.03 33.82 -7.36
CA ASP A 51 -13.48 35.07 -6.84
C ASP A 51 -12.30 34.78 -5.88
N PRO A 52 -11.28 35.66 -5.80
CA PRO A 52 -10.09 35.40 -4.97
C PRO A 52 -10.38 35.19 -3.48
N ASN A 53 -11.44 35.83 -2.98
CA ASN A 53 -11.84 35.74 -1.57
C ASN A 53 -12.46 34.36 -1.27
N ARG A 54 -13.33 33.84 -2.15
CA ARG A 54 -13.90 32.49 -2.04
C ARG A 54 -12.87 31.40 -2.26
N ALA A 55 -11.94 31.56 -3.20
CA ALA A 55 -10.80 30.65 -3.36
C ALA A 55 -10.00 30.56 -2.04
N THR A 56 -9.61 31.70 -1.47
CA THR A 56 -8.89 31.76 -0.19
C THR A 56 -9.72 31.18 0.97
N LYS A 57 -11.04 31.39 1.00
CA LYS A 57 -11.93 30.76 2.00
C LYS A 57 -11.97 29.23 1.88
N LEU A 58 -11.98 28.68 0.67
CA LEU A 58 -11.97 27.22 0.44
C LEU A 58 -10.61 26.61 0.82
N GLU A 59 -9.51 27.28 0.51
CA GLU A 59 -8.16 26.88 0.95
C GLU A 59 -8.01 26.91 2.48
N LEU A 60 -8.52 27.96 3.14
CA LEU A 60 -8.56 28.05 4.60
C LEU A 60 -9.48 26.96 5.21
N LEU A 61 -10.63 26.66 4.61
CA LEU A 61 -11.52 25.60 5.06
C LEU A 61 -10.85 24.21 4.94
N ALA A 62 -10.22 23.91 3.80
CA ALA A 62 -9.44 22.70 3.62
C ALA A 62 -8.34 22.55 4.69
N HIS A 63 -7.62 23.64 4.98
CA HIS A 63 -6.58 23.67 6.00
C HIS A 63 -7.15 23.49 7.43
N GLN A 64 -8.28 24.11 7.75
CA GLN A 64 -8.97 23.98 9.04
C GLN A 64 -9.49 22.55 9.28
N LEU A 65 -10.03 21.89 8.24
CA LEU A 65 -10.44 20.49 8.30
C LEU A 65 -9.25 19.53 8.42
N GLY A 66 -8.04 20.01 8.13
CA GLY A 66 -6.77 19.32 8.36
C GLY A 66 -6.06 18.83 7.10
N ALA A 67 -6.61 19.04 5.91
CA ALA A 67 -6.00 18.61 4.65
C ALA A 67 -4.70 19.37 4.33
N GLN A 68 -3.86 18.75 3.48
CA GLN A 68 -2.67 19.40 2.93
C GLN A 68 -3.07 20.25 1.71
N VAL A 69 -2.95 21.57 1.81
CA VAL A 69 -3.24 22.49 0.68
C VAL A 69 -2.02 22.61 -0.23
N THR A 70 -2.23 22.51 -1.54
CA THR A 70 -1.19 22.52 -2.58
C THR A 70 -1.32 23.75 -3.48
N SER A 71 -0.20 24.39 -3.81
CA SER A 71 -0.19 25.57 -4.69
C SER A 71 -0.13 25.22 -6.17
N VAL A 72 0.06 23.94 -6.51
CA VAL A 72 0.14 23.42 -7.88
C VAL A 72 -0.74 22.15 -8.02
N PRO A 73 -1.46 21.97 -9.14
CA PRO A 73 -2.44 20.90 -9.29
C PRO A 73 -1.84 19.48 -9.28
N GLU A 74 -0.60 19.31 -9.74
CA GLU A 74 0.05 18.02 -9.94
C GLU A 74 0.34 17.31 -8.60
N ALA A 75 0.54 18.08 -7.53
CA ALA A 75 0.82 17.61 -6.18
C ALA A 75 -0.42 17.09 -5.44
N ALA A 76 -1.62 17.43 -5.92
CA ALA A 76 -2.88 17.04 -5.31
C ALA A 76 -3.33 15.63 -5.74
N ASN A 77 -4.15 15.01 -4.89
CA ASN A 77 -5.01 13.87 -5.28
C ASN A 77 -6.50 14.24 -5.28
N MET A 78 -6.82 15.46 -4.84
CA MET A 78 -8.16 16.04 -4.71
C MET A 78 -8.16 17.47 -5.27
N VAL A 79 -9.09 17.79 -6.16
CA VAL A 79 -9.16 19.08 -6.86
C VAL A 79 -10.54 19.68 -6.64
N VAL A 80 -10.63 20.83 -5.98
CA VAL A 80 -11.89 21.52 -5.71
C VAL A 80 -12.10 22.61 -6.75
N THR A 81 -13.23 22.57 -7.49
CA THR A 81 -13.52 23.56 -8.54
C THR A 81 -15.01 23.83 -8.73
N VAL A 82 -15.34 25.04 -9.19
CA VAL A 82 -16.68 25.41 -9.69
C VAL A 82 -16.87 25.13 -11.19
N LEU A 83 -15.81 24.74 -11.90
CA LEU A 83 -15.90 24.42 -13.33
C LEU A 83 -16.73 23.14 -13.55
N LYS A 84 -17.67 23.20 -14.50
CA LYS A 84 -18.54 22.08 -14.90
C LYS A 84 -18.22 21.50 -16.28
N ALA A 85 -17.22 22.04 -16.98
CA ALA A 85 -16.88 21.66 -18.35
C ALA A 85 -15.51 20.95 -18.41
N PRO A 86 -15.43 19.67 -18.83
CA PRO A 86 -14.19 18.88 -18.85
C PRO A 86 -13.03 19.60 -19.55
N LYS A 87 -13.26 20.11 -20.77
CA LYS A 87 -12.26 20.82 -21.58
C LYS A 87 -11.65 22.05 -20.90
N ARG A 88 -12.34 22.67 -19.91
CA ARG A 88 -11.77 23.76 -19.12
C ARG A 88 -10.90 23.25 -17.96
N ILE A 89 -11.31 22.15 -17.32
CA ILE A 89 -10.55 21.54 -16.23
C ILE A 89 -9.24 20.93 -16.77
N LEU A 90 -9.32 20.15 -17.85
CA LEU A 90 -8.17 19.47 -18.49
C LEU A 90 -7.05 20.43 -18.90
N LYS A 91 -7.35 21.70 -19.18
CA LYS A 91 -6.35 22.75 -19.46
C LYS A 91 -5.30 22.90 -18.32
N HIS A 92 -5.65 22.49 -17.10
CA HIS A 92 -4.79 22.57 -15.91
C HIS A 92 -4.14 21.22 -15.53
N PHE A 93 -4.39 20.16 -16.31
CA PHE A 93 -3.92 18.79 -16.06
C PHE A 93 -3.38 18.19 -17.37
N PRO A 94 -2.14 18.51 -17.77
CA PRO A 94 -1.54 18.02 -19.01
C PRO A 94 -1.23 16.51 -18.99
N ASP A 95 -1.37 15.85 -17.83
CA ASP A 95 -1.32 14.40 -17.67
C ASP A 95 -2.67 13.71 -17.92
N GLU A 96 -3.76 14.47 -18.09
CA GLU A 96 -5.16 14.01 -18.12
C GLU A 96 -5.58 13.10 -16.92
N GLU A 97 -4.79 13.06 -15.84
CA GLU A 97 -5.04 12.21 -14.66
C GLU A 97 -6.09 12.86 -13.73
N VAL A 98 -7.32 13.05 -14.24
CA VAL A 98 -8.48 13.67 -13.57
C VAL A 98 -9.79 12.98 -13.95
N ASN A 99 -10.68 12.74 -12.99
CA ASN A 99 -11.91 11.95 -13.17
C ASN A 99 -13.05 12.68 -13.93
N VAL A 100 -12.72 13.58 -14.86
CA VAL A 100 -13.67 14.46 -15.58
C VAL A 100 -14.00 14.04 -17.02
N ILE A 101 -13.50 12.87 -17.45
CA ILE A 101 -13.89 12.20 -18.70
C ILE A 101 -14.29 10.76 -18.36
N SER A 102 -15.28 10.20 -19.05
CA SER A 102 -15.59 8.76 -18.98
C SER A 102 -14.36 7.94 -19.36
N ARG A 103 -14.10 6.87 -18.61
CA ARG A 103 -12.96 5.98 -18.86
C ARG A 103 -13.18 5.28 -20.21
N ARG A 104 -12.34 5.57 -21.22
CA ARG A 104 -12.37 4.83 -22.48
C ARG A 104 -12.07 3.36 -22.18
N ILE A 105 -12.93 2.45 -22.64
CA ILE A 105 -12.73 0.99 -22.58
C ILE A 105 -11.77 0.57 -23.70
N ALA A 106 -10.58 1.20 -23.74
CA ALA A 106 -9.60 1.12 -24.82
C ALA A 106 -8.27 0.47 -24.39
N GLU A 107 -8.18 0.04 -23.13
CA GLU A 107 -6.98 -0.62 -22.55
C GLU A 107 -7.33 -1.98 -21.91
N THR A 108 -8.57 -2.46 -22.05
CA THR A 108 -9.07 -3.68 -21.39
C THR A 108 -8.60 -4.99 -22.06
N LEU A 109 -7.78 -4.90 -23.11
CA LEU A 109 -7.22 -6.01 -23.88
C LEU A 109 -5.72 -5.86 -24.20
N ASP A 110 -4.92 -5.45 -23.21
CA ASP A 110 -3.61 -6.11 -23.04
C ASP A 110 -3.67 -6.88 -21.73
N ARG A 111 -4.07 -8.16 -21.79
CA ARG A 111 -3.66 -9.15 -20.77
C ARG A 111 -2.19 -9.48 -21.00
N GLY A 112 -1.37 -8.43 -20.91
CA GLY A 112 0.07 -8.58 -20.88
C GLY A 112 0.41 -9.44 -19.67
N GLU A 113 1.21 -10.47 -19.92
CA GLU A 113 2.07 -11.08 -18.91
C GLU A 113 2.90 -9.97 -18.22
N GLU A 114 3.61 -10.28 -17.14
CA GLU A 114 4.59 -9.35 -16.54
C GLU A 114 5.81 -9.17 -17.48
N ARG A 115 5.57 -8.49 -18.62
CA ARG A 115 6.57 -8.04 -19.58
C ARG A 115 7.56 -7.14 -18.85
N GLU A 116 8.82 -7.27 -19.26
CA GLU A 116 9.98 -6.99 -18.43
C GLU A 116 9.91 -5.67 -17.65
N ALA A 117 10.38 -5.70 -16.40
CA ALA A 117 10.53 -4.52 -15.56
C ALA A 117 11.68 -3.63 -16.08
N ASP A 118 11.47 -3.00 -17.23
CA ASP A 118 12.30 -1.92 -17.74
C ASP A 118 12.39 -0.84 -16.66
N ALA A 119 13.57 -0.69 -16.08
CA ALA A 119 13.82 0.26 -15.00
C ALA A 119 13.53 1.70 -15.42
N ASN A 120 13.56 2.01 -16.73
CA ASN A 120 13.31 3.34 -17.27
C ASN A 120 11.82 3.67 -17.39
N ARG A 121 10.93 2.67 -17.40
CA ARG A 121 9.49 2.91 -17.52
C ARG A 121 8.94 3.63 -16.28
N PRO A 122 8.12 4.68 -16.44
CA PRO A 122 7.44 5.31 -15.31
C PRO A 122 6.49 4.34 -14.59
N LEU A 123 6.60 4.27 -13.26
CA LEU A 123 5.83 3.34 -12.45
C LEU A 123 4.33 3.75 -12.42
N GLY A 124 3.47 2.77 -12.66
CA GLY A 124 2.01 2.90 -12.68
C GLY A 124 1.40 2.80 -14.09
N GLU A 125 2.18 2.98 -15.15
CA GLU A 125 1.69 2.90 -16.53
C GLU A 125 1.29 1.48 -16.94
N GLY A 126 0.21 1.34 -17.71
CA GLY A 126 -0.25 0.07 -18.28
C GLY A 126 -0.83 -0.93 -17.27
N LEU A 127 -1.00 -0.57 -16.00
CA LEU A 127 -1.49 -1.48 -14.95
C LEU A 127 -3.02 -1.56 -14.83
N GLY A 128 -3.78 -0.99 -15.77
CA GLY A 128 -5.25 -0.98 -15.75
C GLY A 128 -5.89 -0.29 -14.53
N ARG A 129 -5.13 0.40 -13.69
CA ARG A 129 -5.55 1.02 -12.43
C ARG A 129 -5.96 2.48 -12.63
N ASP A 130 -6.98 2.93 -11.90
CA ASP A 130 -7.48 4.30 -12.01
C ASP A 130 -6.67 5.27 -11.13
N TRP A 131 -5.73 5.97 -11.75
CA TRP A 131 -4.87 6.99 -11.12
C TRP A 131 -5.50 8.37 -11.02
N ARG A 132 -6.70 8.56 -11.61
CA ARG A 132 -7.24 9.90 -11.85
C ARG A 132 -7.59 10.59 -10.54
N ARG A 133 -7.07 11.81 -10.37
CA ARG A 133 -7.38 12.69 -9.24
C ARG A 133 -8.88 12.94 -9.18
N PHE A 134 -9.43 12.98 -7.96
CA PHE A 134 -10.83 13.32 -7.73
C PHE A 134 -11.04 14.82 -7.95
N VAL A 135 -11.92 15.19 -8.88
CA VAL A 135 -12.29 16.58 -9.13
C VAL A 135 -13.72 16.81 -8.64
N VAL A 136 -13.85 17.60 -7.58
CA VAL A 136 -15.07 17.75 -6.79
C VAL A 136 -15.56 19.19 -6.70
N THR A 137 -16.84 19.37 -6.36
CA THR A 137 -17.42 20.68 -6.07
C THR A 137 -16.99 21.21 -4.70
N PRO A 138 -17.11 22.53 -4.44
CA PRO A 138 -16.87 23.11 -3.11
C PRO A 138 -17.78 22.52 -2.02
N GLU A 139 -18.97 22.06 -2.40
CA GLU A 139 -19.99 21.45 -1.51
C GLU A 139 -19.43 20.23 -0.77
N TRP A 140 -18.46 19.52 -1.34
CA TRP A 140 -17.76 18.40 -0.69
C TRP A 140 -17.04 18.82 0.61
N LEU A 141 -16.30 19.95 0.58
CA LEU A 141 -15.66 20.50 1.77
C LEU A 141 -16.68 20.99 2.81
N GLU A 142 -17.78 21.56 2.34
CA GLU A 142 -18.87 22.05 3.19
C GLU A 142 -19.57 20.86 3.88
N LYS A 143 -19.79 19.75 3.19
CA LYS A 143 -20.36 18.53 3.78
C LYS A 143 -19.40 17.82 4.74
N ILE A 144 -18.11 17.77 4.44
CA ILE A 144 -17.09 17.26 5.37
C ILE A 144 -17.08 18.09 6.67
N LYS A 145 -17.25 19.41 6.57
CA LYS A 145 -17.37 20.29 7.75
C LYS A 145 -18.64 20.04 8.55
N GLU A 146 -19.77 19.80 7.86
CA GLU A 146 -21.07 19.52 8.48
C GLU A 146 -21.08 18.18 9.23
N VAL A 147 -20.62 17.10 8.57
CA VAL A 147 -20.68 15.72 9.11
C VAL A 147 -19.47 15.39 10.00
N GLY A 148 -18.37 16.13 9.90
CA GLY A 148 -17.17 15.93 10.72
C GLY A 148 -16.35 14.68 10.36
N THR A 149 -16.53 14.13 9.15
CA THR A 149 -15.77 12.98 8.62
C THR A 149 -15.46 13.15 7.14
N LEU A 150 -14.56 12.32 6.60
CA LEU A 150 -14.30 12.22 5.15
C LEU A 150 -15.53 11.62 4.44
N ILE A 151 -16.09 12.37 3.50
CA ILE A 151 -17.21 11.98 2.64
C ILE A 151 -16.66 11.51 1.29
N ASP A 152 -17.36 10.59 0.62
CA ASP A 152 -16.89 10.03 -0.66
C ASP A 152 -16.84 11.13 -1.74
N PRO A 153 -15.67 11.43 -2.31
CA PRO A 153 -15.55 12.42 -3.37
C PRO A 153 -16.31 12.06 -4.66
N ASP A 154 -16.54 10.78 -4.95
CA ASP A 154 -17.30 10.39 -6.15
C ASP A 154 -18.81 10.76 -6.04
N LEU A 155 -19.31 11.13 -4.83
CA LEU A 155 -20.67 11.68 -4.63
C LEU A 155 -20.78 13.18 -4.96
N TYR A 156 -19.66 13.90 -5.06
CA TYR A 156 -19.61 15.35 -5.27
C TYR A 156 -18.83 15.75 -6.54
N PRO A 157 -19.00 15.07 -7.69
CA PRO A 157 -18.14 15.27 -8.84
C PRO A 157 -18.34 16.66 -9.46
N ALA A 158 -17.24 17.31 -9.85
CA ALA A 158 -17.29 18.58 -10.55
C ALA A 158 -18.02 18.43 -11.90
N VAL A 159 -17.78 17.32 -12.61
CA VAL A 159 -18.45 16.93 -13.84
C VAL A 159 -19.26 15.66 -13.59
N LYS A 160 -20.58 15.69 -13.83
CA LYS A 160 -21.35 14.45 -13.93
C LYS A 160 -21.01 13.76 -15.25
N LEU A 161 -20.46 12.56 -15.16
CA LEU A 161 -20.29 11.67 -16.32
C LEU A 161 -21.58 10.89 -16.52
N LYS A 162 -22.02 10.71 -17.76
CA LYS A 162 -23.07 9.74 -18.09
C LYS A 162 -22.60 8.34 -17.71
N GLN A 163 -23.50 7.50 -17.21
CA GLN A 163 -23.22 6.08 -17.02
C GLN A 163 -23.16 5.38 -18.38
N ASN A 164 -22.40 4.28 -18.48
CA ASN A 164 -22.27 3.57 -19.76
C ASN A 164 -23.62 3.04 -20.28
N SER A 165 -24.57 2.72 -19.39
CA SER A 165 -25.93 2.34 -19.77
C SER A 165 -26.66 3.45 -20.53
N GLU A 166 -26.58 4.71 -20.09
CA GLU A 166 -27.18 5.85 -20.80
C GLU A 166 -26.54 6.06 -22.19
N VAL A 167 -25.27 5.65 -22.36
CA VAL A 167 -24.53 5.73 -23.62
C VAL A 167 -24.76 4.50 -24.51
N GLU A 168 -25.22 3.38 -23.94
CA GLU A 168 -25.67 2.19 -24.65
C GLU A 168 -27.13 2.39 -25.12
N GLU A 169 -28.01 2.92 -24.26
CA GLU A 169 -29.37 3.33 -24.60
C GLU A 169 -29.40 4.42 -25.69
N GLU A 170 -28.61 5.50 -25.56
CA GLU A 170 -28.53 6.53 -26.63
C GLU A 170 -27.98 5.97 -27.96
N ARG A 171 -27.16 4.91 -27.92
CA ARG A 171 -26.69 4.23 -29.14
C ARG A 171 -27.72 3.28 -29.74
N GLU A 172 -28.52 2.61 -28.92
CA GLU A 172 -29.63 1.79 -29.40
C GLU A 172 -30.76 2.68 -29.95
N GLU A 173 -31.00 3.86 -29.37
CA GLU A 173 -31.88 4.88 -29.95
C GLU A 173 -31.32 5.47 -31.26
N GLU A 174 -30.04 5.87 -31.34
CA GLU A 174 -29.43 6.32 -32.61
C GLU A 174 -29.46 5.22 -33.68
N ALA A 175 -29.16 3.96 -33.33
CA ALA A 175 -29.24 2.83 -34.25
C ALA A 175 -30.68 2.54 -34.71
N SER A 176 -31.66 2.67 -33.81
CA SER A 176 -33.10 2.54 -34.11
C SER A 176 -33.57 3.64 -35.07
N TYR A 177 -33.14 4.90 -34.86
CA TYR A 177 -33.40 6.01 -35.77
C TYR A 177 -32.76 5.79 -37.16
N LEU A 178 -31.53 5.28 -37.21
CA LEU A 178 -30.81 4.98 -38.46
C LEU A 178 -31.34 3.73 -39.19
N ALA A 179 -32.12 2.88 -38.53
CA ALA A 179 -32.75 1.71 -39.14
C ALA A 179 -34.02 2.02 -39.96
N GLN A 180 -34.49 3.27 -39.98
CA GLN A 180 -35.68 3.65 -40.76
C GLN A 180 -35.37 3.78 -42.27
N PRO A 181 -36.22 3.23 -43.17
CA PRO A 181 -35.97 3.24 -44.60
C PRO A 181 -36.20 4.62 -45.23
N VAL A 182 -35.13 5.42 -45.34
CA VAL A 182 -35.18 6.74 -46.00
C VAL A 182 -35.42 6.58 -47.51
N VAL A 183 -36.62 6.92 -47.97
CA VAL A 183 -36.96 7.05 -49.40
C VAL A 183 -36.23 8.27 -49.96
N GLY A 184 -35.16 8.00 -50.72
CA GLY A 184 -34.05 8.93 -50.88
C GLY A 184 -34.22 10.13 -51.81
N GLU A 185 -33.14 10.92 -51.91
CA GLU A 185 -32.73 11.58 -53.16
C GLU A 185 -31.20 11.80 -53.24
N LYS A 186 -30.68 11.66 -54.48
CA LYS A 186 -29.56 12.40 -55.09
C LYS A 186 -28.19 12.52 -54.37
N ARG A 187 -27.40 11.44 -54.49
CA ARG A 187 -25.93 11.39 -54.73
C ARG A 187 -25.12 12.72 -54.77
N LYS A 188 -23.95 12.74 -54.11
CA LYS A 188 -22.71 13.36 -54.65
C LYS A 188 -21.42 12.68 -54.14
N ARG A 189 -20.44 12.56 -55.05
CA ARG A 189 -19.27 11.65 -55.12
C ARG A 189 -18.20 11.80 -54.02
N SER A 190 -17.45 10.71 -53.81
CA SER A 190 -16.11 10.65 -53.20
C SER A 190 -14.97 10.69 -54.24
N PRO A 191 -13.72 10.99 -53.81
CA PRO A 191 -12.46 10.41 -54.33
C PRO A 191 -11.68 9.73 -53.17
N SER A 192 -11.17 8.49 -53.26
CA SER A 192 -10.15 7.87 -54.15
C SER A 192 -8.70 7.98 -53.63
N ASP A 193 -8.26 6.89 -53.00
CA ASP A 193 -6.98 6.15 -53.13
C ASP A 193 -5.60 6.83 -53.39
N SER A 194 -4.64 6.48 -52.51
CA SER A 194 -3.31 5.85 -52.77
C SER A 194 -2.28 6.50 -53.75
N PRO A 195 -0.93 6.38 -53.56
CA PRO A 195 -0.21 5.11 -53.26
C PRO A 195 1.05 5.22 -52.34
N LEU A 196 1.92 4.18 -52.37
CA LEU A 196 3.08 3.90 -51.49
C LEU A 196 4.43 3.74 -52.27
N LEU A 197 5.54 3.54 -51.51
CA LEU A 197 6.87 3.01 -51.90
C LEU A 197 7.88 4.01 -52.53
N PRO A 198 9.22 3.73 -52.69
CA PRO A 198 10.02 2.55 -52.26
C PRO A 198 11.43 2.78 -51.58
N THR A 199 11.82 1.85 -50.69
CA THR A 199 13.13 1.16 -50.46
C THR A 199 14.55 1.78 -50.51
N SER A 200 15.44 1.21 -49.64
CA SER A 200 16.92 1.00 -49.75
C SER A 200 17.87 2.14 -49.25
N SER A 201 19.15 1.91 -48.88
CA SER A 201 20.03 0.72 -48.91
C SER A 201 21.10 0.64 -47.77
N HIS A 202 21.78 -0.51 -47.68
CA HIS A 202 22.99 -0.86 -46.87
C HIS A 202 24.29 -0.07 -47.28
N PRO A 203 25.51 -0.16 -46.61
CA PRO A 203 26.13 -1.38 -46.03
C PRO A 203 27.16 -1.35 -44.83
N SER A 204 27.21 -2.52 -44.17
CA SER A 204 28.27 -3.33 -43.47
C SER A 204 29.74 -2.93 -43.12
N ARG A 205 30.33 -3.79 -42.23
CA ARG A 205 31.77 -4.13 -41.91
C ARG A 205 32.52 -3.20 -40.94
N GLN A 206 33.14 -3.61 -39.80
CA GLN A 206 33.93 -4.80 -39.34
C GLN A 206 35.34 -4.96 -39.96
N PRO A 207 36.37 -5.52 -39.24
CA PRO A 207 36.58 -5.74 -37.78
C PRO A 207 38.03 -5.34 -37.31
N ILE A 208 38.50 -5.75 -36.10
CA ILE A 208 39.89 -6.23 -35.78
C ILE A 208 39.99 -6.77 -34.32
N ARG A 209 41.15 -7.30 -33.88
CA ARG A 209 41.31 -8.45 -32.96
C ARG A 209 42.56 -8.37 -32.05
N THR A 210 42.56 -9.05 -30.89
CA THR A 210 43.70 -9.31 -29.95
C THR A 210 44.20 -8.12 -29.09
N LYS A 211 44.94 -8.26 -27.96
CA LYS A 211 45.66 -9.42 -27.34
C LYS A 211 45.81 -9.28 -25.80
N ALA A 212 46.44 -10.27 -25.17
CA ALA A 212 46.55 -10.60 -23.73
C ALA A 212 47.25 -9.58 -22.76
N SER A 213 46.92 -9.74 -21.45
CA SER A 213 47.75 -9.91 -20.22
C SER A 213 49.20 -9.33 -20.10
N PRO A 214 49.80 -9.12 -18.88
CA PRO A 214 49.46 -9.75 -17.59
C PRO A 214 49.66 -8.93 -16.25
N SER A 215 49.21 -9.56 -15.14
CA SER A 215 49.75 -9.62 -13.74
C SER A 215 50.46 -8.43 -13.03
N ILE A 216 50.09 -8.23 -11.75
CA ILE A 216 50.92 -7.84 -10.57
C ILE A 216 49.93 -7.83 -9.35
N SER A 217 49.99 -8.72 -8.34
CA SER A 217 50.76 -8.68 -7.06
C SER A 217 50.74 -7.31 -6.34
N SER A 218 50.53 -7.13 -5.04
CA SER A 218 50.33 -7.98 -3.84
C SER A 218 49.54 -7.12 -2.80
N SER A 219 49.39 -7.32 -1.48
CA SER A 219 50.12 -8.08 -0.45
C SER A 219 49.18 -8.45 0.72
N SER A 220 49.55 -9.46 1.51
CA SER A 220 48.89 -9.80 2.77
C SER A 220 49.33 -8.90 3.94
N SER A 221 48.45 -8.75 4.94
CA SER A 221 48.81 -8.43 6.33
C SER A 221 48.02 -9.36 7.25
N THR A 222 48.67 -9.97 8.23
CA THR A 222 48.13 -11.09 9.03
C THR A 222 48.51 -10.92 10.50
N ILE A 223 47.79 -11.61 11.42
CA ILE A 223 48.13 -11.75 12.86
C ILE A 223 47.82 -10.42 13.62
N VAL A 224 47.30 -10.38 14.86
CA VAL A 224 47.51 -11.22 16.05
C VAL A 224 46.22 -11.68 16.73
N VAL A 225 46.31 -12.79 17.47
CA VAL A 225 45.28 -13.44 18.30
C VAL A 225 45.68 -13.32 19.79
N SER A 226 44.72 -13.39 20.72
CA SER A 226 44.78 -14.11 22.04
C SER A 226 43.98 -13.43 23.17
N PRO A 227 43.54 -14.21 24.20
CA PRO A 227 42.18 -14.03 24.76
C PRO A 227 42.14 -14.05 26.32
N SER A 228 40.97 -14.37 26.90
CA SER A 228 40.69 -14.99 28.23
C SER A 228 39.66 -14.24 29.09
N MET A 229 38.90 -14.86 30.02
CA MET A 229 38.19 -16.17 30.06
C MET A 229 37.37 -16.27 31.38
N THR A 230 36.17 -16.91 31.36
CA THR A 230 35.39 -17.40 32.55
C THR A 230 34.94 -16.34 33.60
N SER A 231 34.07 -16.55 34.61
CA SER A 231 33.35 -17.69 35.24
C SER A 231 32.07 -17.15 35.97
N SER A 232 31.15 -17.86 36.67
CA SER A 232 30.56 -19.23 36.58
C SER A 232 29.44 -19.46 37.65
N GLU A 233 28.21 -19.84 37.24
CA GLU A 233 27.19 -20.63 38.02
C GLU A 233 26.64 -20.13 39.40
N PRO A 234 25.68 -20.83 40.09
CA PRO A 234 24.67 -21.84 39.68
C PRO A 234 23.21 -21.56 40.19
N GLU A 235 22.22 -22.44 39.87
CA GLU A 235 21.36 -23.18 40.85
C GLU A 235 19.99 -23.74 40.34
N THR A 236 19.82 -25.06 40.49
CA THR A 236 18.61 -25.89 40.81
C THR A 236 17.29 -25.89 39.99
N LEU A 237 16.70 -27.10 39.88
CA LEU A 237 15.35 -27.42 39.39
C LEU A 237 14.80 -28.70 40.08
N PRO A 238 13.48 -28.83 40.32
CA PRO A 238 12.84 -30.10 40.72
C PRO A 238 12.11 -30.81 39.55
N SER A 239 12.08 -32.14 39.60
CA SER A 239 11.53 -33.01 38.54
C SER A 239 10.00 -33.09 38.48
N ASN A 240 9.45 -33.29 37.28
CA ASN A 240 8.17 -34.01 37.10
C ASN A 240 8.16 -34.83 35.79
N THR A 241 7.28 -35.83 35.71
CA THR A 241 7.37 -36.92 34.73
C THR A 241 7.02 -36.52 33.29
N TYR A 242 7.80 -37.00 32.32
CA TYR A 242 7.60 -36.75 30.90
C TYR A 242 7.10 -38.01 30.20
N ARG A 243 5.92 -37.96 29.59
CA ARG A 243 5.43 -39.02 28.69
C ARG A 243 5.93 -38.71 27.28
N PRO A 244 6.61 -39.62 26.57
CA PRO A 244 7.09 -39.35 25.22
C PRO A 244 5.89 -39.14 24.28
N PRO A 245 5.84 -38.04 23.50
CA PRO A 245 4.80 -37.84 22.49
C PRO A 245 5.01 -38.80 21.30
N SER A 246 3.91 -39.26 20.70
CA SER A 246 3.93 -40.06 19.48
C SER A 246 4.44 -39.25 18.28
N ARG A 247 5.19 -39.91 17.38
CA ARG A 247 5.93 -39.24 16.29
C ARG A 247 5.04 -38.68 15.16
N ASP A 248 3.78 -39.06 15.12
CA ASP A 248 2.90 -38.80 13.96
C ASP A 248 2.06 -37.52 14.09
N SER A 249 2.21 -36.74 15.17
CA SER A 249 1.59 -35.41 15.28
C SER A 249 2.43 -34.34 14.58
N ALA A 250 2.47 -34.41 13.24
CA ALA A 250 2.76 -33.24 12.41
C ALA A 250 1.57 -32.27 12.55
N THR A 251 1.56 -31.49 13.63
CA THR A 251 0.38 -30.73 14.09
C THR A 251 -0.23 -29.90 12.98
N TYR A 252 -1.47 -30.24 12.59
CA TYR A 252 -2.28 -29.45 11.66
C TYR A 252 -2.34 -27.99 12.14
N TYR A 253 -1.71 -27.09 11.38
CA TYR A 253 -1.71 -25.66 11.68
C TYR A 253 -2.86 -25.01 10.93
N ASP A 254 -3.96 -24.79 11.64
CA ASP A 254 -5.05 -23.97 11.12
C ASP A 254 -4.55 -22.52 10.96
N PRO A 255 -4.71 -21.87 9.79
CA PRO A 255 -4.21 -20.52 9.59
C PRO A 255 -5.06 -19.46 10.31
N ILE A 256 -6.29 -19.79 10.71
CA ILE A 256 -7.28 -18.89 11.36
C ILE A 256 -7.35 -19.15 12.87
N TYR A 257 -7.22 -20.40 13.31
CA TYR A 257 -7.31 -20.78 14.73
C TYR A 257 -5.93 -21.09 15.34
N PRO A 258 -5.62 -20.59 16.55
CA PRO A 258 -4.34 -20.91 17.20
C PRO A 258 -4.29 -22.39 17.63
N PRO A 259 -3.11 -23.04 17.59
CA PRO A 259 -2.95 -24.41 18.09
C PRO A 259 -3.45 -24.61 19.53
N SER A 260 -3.96 -25.80 19.84
CA SER A 260 -4.67 -26.11 21.09
C SER A 260 -3.86 -25.95 22.39
N ASN A 261 -2.53 -25.77 22.29
CA ASN A 261 -1.64 -25.49 23.42
C ASN A 261 -1.40 -23.98 23.64
N CYS A 262 -1.97 -23.11 22.80
CA CYS A 262 -1.91 -21.66 22.98
C CYS A 262 -2.89 -21.20 24.08
N LEU A 263 -2.50 -20.14 24.80
CA LEU A 263 -3.41 -19.49 25.75
C LEU A 263 -4.66 -18.93 25.04
N PRO A 264 -5.84 -19.00 25.67
CA PRO A 264 -7.07 -18.45 25.11
C PRO A 264 -6.96 -16.95 24.85
N TRP A 265 -7.76 -16.44 23.92
CA TRP A 265 -7.76 -15.03 23.60
C TRP A 265 -8.18 -14.15 24.78
N THR A 266 -7.48 -13.02 24.95
CA THR A 266 -7.85 -12.01 25.93
C THR A 266 -7.84 -10.60 25.31
N ASN A 267 -8.77 -9.76 25.74
CA ASN A 267 -8.76 -8.34 25.38
C ASN A 267 -7.65 -7.61 26.18
N THR A 268 -6.43 -7.66 25.66
CA THR A 268 -5.20 -7.09 26.22
C THR A 268 -4.52 -6.13 25.24
N ARG A 269 -3.80 -5.13 25.74
CA ARG A 269 -3.05 -4.15 24.92
C ARG A 269 -1.71 -4.68 24.37
N TYR A 270 -1.29 -5.87 24.81
CA TYR A 270 0.03 -6.44 24.52
C TYR A 270 -0.10 -7.62 23.57
N ALA A 271 0.51 -7.55 22.39
CA ALA A 271 0.43 -8.61 21.37
C ALA A 271 0.95 -9.97 21.87
N CYS A 272 2.01 -9.97 22.70
CA CYS A 272 2.56 -11.18 23.33
C CYS A 272 1.63 -11.86 24.37
N ARG A 273 0.46 -11.28 24.68
CA ARG A 273 -0.53 -11.83 25.62
C ARG A 273 -1.85 -12.25 24.96
N ARG A 274 -1.87 -12.37 23.63
CA ARG A 274 -3.02 -12.84 22.84
C ARG A 274 -2.54 -13.69 21.65
N PRO A 275 -3.15 -14.85 21.37
CA PRO A 275 -2.92 -15.55 20.10
C PRO A 275 -3.23 -14.60 18.94
N SER A 276 -2.42 -14.67 17.89
CA SER A 276 -2.55 -13.86 16.67
C SER A 276 -2.37 -14.79 15.48
N PRO A 277 -3.46 -15.25 14.82
CA PRO A 277 -3.39 -16.26 13.77
C PRO A 277 -2.71 -15.74 12.50
N LEU A 278 -2.33 -16.65 11.59
CA LEU A 278 -1.65 -16.30 10.34
C LEU A 278 -2.56 -15.51 9.40
N ILE A 279 -3.83 -15.89 9.31
CA ILE A 279 -4.93 -15.23 8.61
C ILE A 279 -5.96 -14.84 9.68
N SER A 280 -6.58 -13.66 9.56
CA SER A 280 -7.67 -13.27 10.46
C SER A 280 -9.03 -13.68 9.86
N PRO A 281 -10.07 -14.00 10.66
CA PRO A 281 -11.43 -14.06 10.12
C PRO A 281 -11.88 -12.71 9.52
N ASN A 282 -11.30 -11.58 9.97
CA ASN A 282 -11.64 -10.23 9.53
C ASN A 282 -10.61 -9.67 8.51
N GLN A 283 -10.10 -10.52 7.61
CA GLN A 283 -8.90 -10.20 6.80
C GLN A 283 -9.09 -9.06 5.77
N ALA A 284 -10.30 -8.89 5.22
CA ALA A 284 -10.60 -7.83 4.24
C ALA A 284 -10.50 -6.43 4.89
N LEU A 285 -11.15 -6.23 6.04
CA LEU A 285 -11.03 -5.03 6.87
C LEU A 285 -9.56 -4.69 7.18
N ILE A 286 -8.78 -5.72 7.52
CA ILE A 286 -7.35 -5.56 7.85
C ILE A 286 -6.53 -5.11 6.64
N ALA A 287 -6.85 -5.54 5.42
CA ALA A 287 -6.15 -5.11 4.21
C ALA A 287 -6.36 -3.61 3.90
N GLU A 288 -7.57 -3.09 4.10
CA GLU A 288 -7.83 -1.64 3.95
C GLU A 288 -7.18 -0.81 5.06
N LEU A 289 -7.17 -1.31 6.31
CA LEU A 289 -6.46 -0.64 7.41
C LEU A 289 -4.93 -0.67 7.24
N GLU A 290 -4.36 -1.76 6.72
CA GLU A 290 -2.93 -1.83 6.35
C GLU A 290 -2.61 -0.89 5.17
N THR A 291 -3.53 -0.70 4.22
CA THR A 291 -3.39 0.30 3.15
C THR A 291 -3.19 1.70 3.74
N ILE A 292 -4.01 2.09 4.72
CA ILE A 292 -3.88 3.37 5.43
C ILE A 292 -2.59 3.40 6.26
N ARG A 293 -2.24 2.32 6.98
CA ARG A 293 -1.00 2.25 7.77
C ARG A 293 0.25 2.44 6.90
N ASN A 294 0.31 1.79 5.74
CA ASN A 294 1.44 1.87 4.81
C ASN A 294 1.61 3.29 4.25
N GLU A 295 0.52 4.01 3.95
CA GLU A 295 0.61 5.43 3.63
C GLU A 295 1.17 6.24 4.81
N ARG A 296 0.76 5.99 6.06
CA ARG A 296 1.29 6.73 7.23
C ARG A 296 2.78 6.48 7.42
N ARG A 297 3.23 5.25 7.17
CA ARG A 297 4.65 4.83 7.14
C ARG A 297 5.45 5.55 6.04
N LEU A 298 4.92 5.62 4.82
CA LEU A 298 5.55 6.31 3.67
C LEU A 298 5.58 7.83 3.86
N THR A 299 4.50 8.42 4.35
CA THR A 299 4.40 9.87 4.62
C THR A 299 5.14 10.31 5.88
N GLY A 300 5.51 9.38 6.77
CA GLY A 300 6.28 9.65 7.99
C GLY A 300 5.42 10.07 9.19
N ASP A 301 4.10 9.84 9.16
CA ASP A 301 3.23 9.97 10.34
C ASP A 301 3.38 8.74 11.24
N THR A 302 4.53 8.63 11.90
CA THR A 302 4.89 7.52 12.78
C THR A 302 3.93 7.38 13.97
N TYR A 303 3.28 8.46 14.40
CA TYR A 303 2.27 8.40 15.46
C TYR A 303 1.01 7.67 14.97
N SER A 304 0.47 8.06 13.82
CA SER A 304 -0.69 7.39 13.24
C SER A 304 -0.35 5.97 12.80
N GLU A 305 0.82 5.73 12.20
CA GLU A 305 1.32 4.38 11.85
C GLU A 305 1.29 3.46 13.09
N MET A 306 1.84 3.91 14.21
CA MET A 306 1.86 3.14 15.46
C MET A 306 0.46 2.95 16.07
N ALA A 307 -0.48 3.87 15.84
CA ALA A 307 -1.88 3.71 16.24
C ALA A 307 -2.59 2.65 15.37
N TYR A 308 -2.48 2.73 14.05
CA TYR A 308 -3.02 1.73 13.13
C TYR A 308 -2.39 0.35 13.38
N MET A 309 -1.07 0.24 13.57
CA MET A 309 -0.39 -1.02 13.86
C MET A 309 -0.92 -1.73 15.11
N ARG A 310 -1.21 -0.96 16.18
CA ARG A 310 -1.79 -1.49 17.42
C ARG A 310 -3.25 -1.94 17.24
N ALA A 311 -4.03 -1.21 16.45
CA ALA A 311 -5.41 -1.55 16.13
C ALA A 311 -5.50 -2.78 15.22
N ILE A 312 -4.71 -2.83 14.14
CA ILE A 312 -4.61 -3.97 13.22
C ILE A 312 -4.15 -5.22 13.97
N SER A 313 -3.15 -5.12 14.85
CA SER A 313 -2.74 -6.25 15.71
C SER A 313 -3.84 -6.70 16.68
N ALA A 314 -4.76 -5.82 17.09
CA ALA A 314 -5.89 -6.18 17.95
C ALA A 314 -7.03 -6.84 17.15
N LEU A 315 -7.34 -6.31 15.97
CA LEU A 315 -8.34 -6.85 15.04
C LEU A 315 -7.90 -8.20 14.45
N LYS A 316 -6.62 -8.36 14.09
CA LYS A 316 -6.07 -9.62 13.60
C LYS A 316 -6.15 -10.74 14.65
N ALA A 317 -5.95 -10.38 15.92
CA ALA A 317 -6.09 -11.28 17.05
C ALA A 317 -7.55 -11.50 17.49
N PHE A 318 -8.52 -10.73 17.00
CA PHE A 318 -9.93 -10.86 17.41
C PHE A 318 -10.50 -12.18 16.87
N PRO A 319 -10.93 -13.12 17.74
CA PRO A 319 -11.22 -14.50 17.34
C PRO A 319 -12.61 -14.66 16.72
N PHE A 320 -13.47 -13.64 16.82
CA PHE A 320 -14.83 -13.68 16.33
C PHE A 320 -14.91 -13.03 14.93
N PRO A 321 -15.54 -13.70 13.94
CA PRO A 321 -15.98 -13.05 12.72
C PRO A 321 -16.95 -11.91 13.04
N ILE A 322 -16.81 -10.81 12.32
CA ILE A 322 -17.78 -9.70 12.27
C ILE A 322 -18.62 -9.93 11.01
N PRO A 323 -19.95 -10.13 11.10
CA PRO A 323 -20.78 -10.39 9.93
C PRO A 323 -20.64 -9.30 8.86
N ASP A 324 -20.48 -9.71 7.61
CA ASP A 324 -20.15 -8.84 6.50
C ASP A 324 -21.34 -8.71 5.53
N PRO A 325 -22.03 -7.56 5.46
CA PRO A 325 -23.23 -7.39 4.62
C PRO A 325 -22.94 -7.33 3.10
N ILE A 326 -21.71 -7.65 2.68
CA ILE A 326 -21.28 -7.79 1.28
C ILE A 326 -20.74 -9.20 1.00
N LEU A 327 -20.17 -9.89 1.99
CA LEU A 327 -19.54 -11.22 1.82
C LEU A 327 -20.34 -12.38 2.42
N ASP A 328 -21.18 -12.13 3.42
CA ASP A 328 -22.07 -13.15 3.98
C ASP A 328 -23.36 -13.25 3.14
N PRO A 329 -23.81 -14.46 2.76
CA PRO A 329 -25.11 -14.65 2.11
C PRO A 329 -26.27 -14.09 2.94
N PRO A 330 -27.37 -13.62 2.31
CA PRO A 330 -28.54 -13.05 3.02
C PRO A 330 -29.17 -13.99 4.06
N GLU A 331 -28.98 -15.30 3.92
CA GLU A 331 -29.48 -16.36 4.82
C GLU A 331 -28.58 -16.55 6.05
N ILE A 332 -27.35 -16.05 6.02
CA ILE A 332 -26.33 -16.17 7.06
C ILE A 332 -26.10 -14.83 7.78
N PHE A 333 -26.28 -13.70 7.09
CA PHE A 333 -26.03 -12.37 7.62
C PHE A 333 -27.01 -11.97 8.74
N ASP A 334 -26.51 -11.84 9.97
CA ASP A 334 -27.25 -11.30 11.12
C ASP A 334 -26.79 -9.87 11.45
N ALA A 335 -27.68 -8.90 11.22
CA ALA A 335 -27.48 -7.49 11.53
C ALA A 335 -27.35 -7.19 13.04
N SER A 336 -27.99 -7.99 13.90
CA SER A 336 -27.93 -7.87 15.36
C SER A 336 -26.59 -8.37 15.88
N LEU A 337 -26.09 -9.47 15.31
CA LEU A 337 -24.72 -9.95 15.55
C LEU A 337 -23.69 -8.95 15.04
N LEU A 338 -23.89 -8.31 13.87
CA LEU A 338 -23.03 -7.22 13.41
C LEU A 338 -22.96 -6.06 14.42
N GLU A 339 -24.10 -5.56 14.91
CA GLU A 339 -24.11 -4.48 15.90
C GLU A 339 -23.41 -4.91 17.21
N MET A 340 -23.67 -6.13 17.69
CA MET A 340 -23.00 -6.69 18.86
C MET A 340 -21.47 -6.78 18.67
N ARG A 341 -21.00 -7.31 17.54
CA ARG A 341 -19.57 -7.43 17.21
C ARG A 341 -18.90 -6.07 17.05
N LEU A 342 -19.56 -5.08 16.43
CA LEU A 342 -19.06 -3.70 16.41
C LEU A 342 -18.96 -3.11 17.83
N GLY A 343 -19.94 -3.40 18.70
CA GLY A 343 -19.89 -3.04 20.12
C GLY A 343 -18.78 -3.74 20.92
N GLU A 344 -18.32 -4.92 20.51
CA GLU A 344 -17.08 -5.55 21.03
C GLU A 344 -15.83 -4.88 20.49
N VAL A 345 -15.77 -4.61 19.19
CA VAL A 345 -14.62 -3.96 18.52
C VAL A 345 -14.35 -2.55 19.07
N GLU A 346 -15.40 -1.78 19.41
CA GLU A 346 -15.28 -0.49 20.09
C GLU A 346 -14.51 -0.57 21.42
N ARG A 347 -14.56 -1.73 22.09
CA ARG A 347 -13.93 -2.00 23.40
C ARG A 347 -12.58 -2.73 23.29
N LEU A 348 -12.05 -2.98 22.09
CA LEU A 348 -10.77 -3.68 21.90
C LEU A 348 -9.55 -2.81 22.26
N LYS A 349 -8.70 -3.30 23.17
CA LYS A 349 -7.48 -2.61 23.62
C LYS A 349 -6.43 -2.55 22.51
N GLY A 350 -6.45 -1.43 21.80
CA GLY A 350 -5.60 -1.13 20.64
C GLY A 350 -6.38 -0.40 19.54
N VAL A 351 -7.69 -0.62 19.47
CA VAL A 351 -8.60 0.15 18.59
C VAL A 351 -8.91 1.48 19.27
N GLY A 352 -8.71 2.58 18.55
CA GLY A 352 -9.09 3.94 19.00
C GLY A 352 -10.24 4.49 18.16
N LYS A 353 -10.95 5.51 18.68
CA LYS A 353 -12.18 6.08 18.08
C LYS A 353 -12.11 6.25 16.56
N LYS A 354 -11.08 6.92 16.02
CA LYS A 354 -10.90 7.12 14.57
C LYS A 354 -10.81 5.79 13.79
N VAL A 355 -10.06 4.79 14.28
CA VAL A 355 -9.98 3.49 13.62
C VAL A 355 -11.34 2.79 13.69
N PHE A 356 -12.02 2.84 14.83
CA PHE A 356 -13.35 2.27 14.96
C PHE A 356 -14.40 2.94 14.05
N THR A 357 -14.32 4.25 13.80
CA THR A 357 -15.13 4.92 12.77
C THR A 357 -14.90 4.33 11.39
N LEU A 358 -13.66 3.95 11.05
CA LEU A 358 -13.35 3.30 9.77
C LEU A 358 -13.84 1.84 9.74
N VAL A 359 -13.80 1.11 10.86
CA VAL A 359 -14.45 -0.21 10.98
C VAL A 359 -15.96 -0.08 10.76
N LYS A 360 -16.63 0.86 11.45
CA LYS A 360 -18.06 1.14 11.24
C LYS A 360 -18.35 1.51 9.78
N GLN A 361 -17.49 2.30 9.12
CA GLN A 361 -17.63 2.63 7.70
C GLN A 361 -17.55 1.39 6.80
N PHE A 362 -16.56 0.52 7.01
CA PHE A 362 -16.36 -0.72 6.23
C PHE A 362 -17.62 -1.62 6.20
N TYR A 363 -18.30 -1.75 7.35
CA TYR A 363 -19.53 -2.55 7.47
C TYR A 363 -20.84 -1.77 7.25
N THR A 364 -20.82 -0.46 6.98
CA THR A 364 -22.05 0.34 6.72
C THR A 364 -22.12 1.01 5.35
N SER A 365 -21.08 0.87 4.52
CA SER A 365 -21.00 1.41 3.16
C SER A 365 -22.14 0.95 2.23
N HIS A 366 -22.73 -0.23 2.46
CA HIS A 366 -23.68 -0.89 1.55
C HIS A 366 -25.13 -0.36 1.57
N LYS A 367 -25.35 0.95 1.78
CA LYS A 367 -26.72 1.54 1.75
C LYS A 367 -27.23 1.90 0.35
N GLU A 368 -26.37 1.96 -0.66
CA GLU A 368 -26.76 2.21 -2.06
C GLU A 368 -27.06 0.89 -2.80
N LYS A 369 -28.26 0.33 -2.55
CA LYS A 369 -28.77 -0.83 -3.29
C LYS A 369 -28.79 -0.53 -4.80
N GLY A 370 -28.20 -1.41 -5.60
CA GLY A 370 -28.24 -1.35 -7.07
C GLY A 370 -27.00 -0.80 -7.77
N LYS A 371 -25.93 -0.41 -7.06
CA LYS A 371 -24.68 0.10 -7.68
C LYS A 371 -23.86 -0.98 -8.41
N TYR A 372 -23.92 -2.24 -7.97
CA TYR A 372 -23.11 -3.34 -8.50
C TYR A 372 -23.98 -4.32 -9.29
N ARG A 373 -23.47 -4.77 -10.45
CA ARG A 373 -24.13 -5.83 -11.24
C ARG A 373 -23.66 -7.24 -10.86
N ASP A 374 -22.41 -7.37 -10.40
CA ASP A 374 -21.76 -8.65 -10.08
C ASP A 374 -21.06 -8.65 -8.72
N GLU A 375 -21.02 -9.80 -8.04
CA GLU A 375 -20.38 -9.98 -6.73
C GLU A 375 -18.88 -9.65 -6.75
N GLN A 376 -18.15 -10.08 -7.79
CA GLN A 376 -16.73 -9.74 -7.95
C GLN A 376 -16.49 -8.22 -8.06
N GLN A 377 -17.48 -7.43 -8.52
CA GLN A 377 -17.35 -5.98 -8.58
C GLN A 377 -17.47 -5.34 -7.20
N ALA A 378 -18.42 -5.81 -6.37
CA ALA A 378 -18.58 -5.37 -4.99
C ALA A 378 -17.38 -5.77 -4.10
N MET A 379 -16.77 -6.93 -4.37
CA MET A 379 -15.59 -7.42 -3.65
C MET A 379 -14.30 -6.63 -3.95
N GLY A 380 -14.26 -5.86 -5.05
CA GLY A 380 -13.07 -5.13 -5.52
C GLY A 380 -12.98 -3.64 -5.10
N GLU A 381 -14.07 -3.01 -4.65
CA GLU A 381 -14.04 -1.59 -4.22
C GLU A 381 -13.66 -1.44 -2.73
N CYS A 382 -12.76 -0.49 -2.43
CA CYS A 382 -12.41 -0.15 -1.04
C CYS A 382 -13.58 0.53 -0.32
N ARG A 383 -14.04 -0.08 0.76
CA ARG A 383 -15.22 0.36 1.55
C ARG A 383 -14.88 1.49 2.52
N ILE A 384 -13.62 1.59 2.93
CA ILE A 384 -13.10 2.70 3.72
C ILE A 384 -12.68 3.81 2.75
N ILE A 385 -13.34 4.96 2.81
CA ILE A 385 -13.16 6.07 1.87
C ILE A 385 -11.71 6.61 1.93
N GLU A 386 -11.08 6.57 3.10
CA GLU A 386 -9.67 6.95 3.27
C GLU A 386 -8.73 5.96 2.54
N ALA A 387 -9.05 4.66 2.52
CA ALA A 387 -8.32 3.66 1.73
C ALA A 387 -8.61 3.80 0.22
N LYS A 388 -9.86 4.05 -0.18
CA LYS A 388 -10.25 4.36 -1.58
C LYS A 388 -9.45 5.52 -2.18
N VAL A 389 -9.30 6.62 -1.44
CA VAL A 389 -8.51 7.78 -1.90
C VAL A 389 -7.02 7.45 -1.98
N ILE A 390 -6.48 6.71 -1.01
CA ILE A 390 -5.08 6.23 -1.05
C ILE A 390 -4.86 5.23 -2.21
N HIS A 391 -5.88 4.46 -2.59
CA HIS A 391 -5.81 3.48 -3.68
C HIS A 391 -5.67 4.16 -5.06
N ARG A 392 -6.38 5.27 -5.32
CA ARG A 392 -6.18 6.06 -6.57
C ARG A 392 -4.88 6.91 -6.56
N ASP A 393 -4.19 7.02 -5.42
CA ASP A 393 -3.02 7.90 -5.28
C ASP A 393 -1.75 7.32 -5.93
N LYS A 394 -1.51 7.70 -7.19
CA LYS A 394 -0.31 7.30 -7.97
C LYS A 394 1.00 7.60 -7.24
N ALA A 395 1.06 8.67 -6.44
CA ALA A 395 2.27 9.00 -5.69
C ALA A 395 2.55 8.05 -4.52
N VAL A 396 1.50 7.59 -3.82
CA VAL A 396 1.64 6.56 -2.77
C VAL A 396 2.06 5.22 -3.39
N TYR A 397 1.51 4.87 -4.56
CA TYR A 397 1.92 3.68 -5.29
C TYR A 397 3.40 3.71 -5.70
N ILE A 398 3.86 4.80 -6.34
CA ILE A 398 5.27 4.92 -6.76
C ILE A 398 6.21 4.83 -5.54
N MET A 399 5.87 5.48 -4.42
CA MET A 399 6.64 5.33 -3.18
C MET A 399 6.60 3.91 -2.60
N THR A 400 5.50 3.17 -2.77
CA THR A 400 5.42 1.75 -2.36
C THR A 400 6.39 0.91 -3.18
N CYS A 401 6.37 1.06 -4.51
CA CYS A 401 7.27 0.33 -5.40
C CYS A 401 8.74 0.67 -5.15
N PHE A 402 9.07 1.93 -4.81
CA PHE A 402 10.42 2.28 -4.39
C PHE A 402 10.87 1.53 -3.13
N THR A 403 9.97 1.12 -2.21
CA THR A 403 10.34 0.28 -1.06
C THR A 403 10.51 -1.21 -1.35
N GLU A 404 10.26 -1.66 -2.59
CA GLU A 404 10.61 -3.02 -3.04
C GLU A 404 12.09 -3.16 -3.40
N LEU A 405 12.76 -2.04 -3.72
CA LEU A 405 14.19 -2.03 -4.00
C LEU A 405 14.99 -2.26 -2.72
N TYR A 406 15.91 -3.23 -2.77
CA TYR A 406 16.77 -3.57 -1.64
C TYR A 406 17.51 -2.33 -1.10
N GLY A 407 17.47 -2.14 0.22
CA GLY A 407 18.04 -0.98 0.90
C GLY A 407 17.16 0.27 0.96
N ILE A 408 16.00 0.33 0.28
CA ILE A 408 15.14 1.51 0.27
C ILE A 408 14.03 1.42 1.33
N GLY A 409 14.30 2.02 2.49
CA GLY A 409 13.25 2.25 3.49
C GLY A 409 12.24 3.34 3.06
N PRO A 410 11.10 3.48 3.77
CA PRO A 410 10.07 4.50 3.49
C PRO A 410 10.59 5.95 3.40
N ILE A 411 11.65 6.27 4.15
CA ILE A 411 12.33 7.57 4.08
C ILE A 411 13.01 7.76 2.71
N GLY A 412 13.74 6.74 2.25
CA GLY A 412 14.41 6.75 0.95
C GLY A 412 13.42 6.83 -0.21
N ALA A 413 12.31 6.08 -0.14
CA ALA A 413 11.24 6.13 -1.14
C ALA A 413 10.57 7.52 -1.22
N ARG A 414 10.28 8.14 -0.08
CA ARG A 414 9.73 9.50 -0.04
C ARG A 414 10.72 10.55 -0.57
N ASP A 415 12.00 10.45 -0.22
CA ASP A 415 13.05 11.33 -0.74
C ASP A 415 13.33 11.11 -2.24
N ALA A 416 13.22 9.87 -2.72
CA ALA A 416 13.27 9.52 -4.14
C ALA A 416 12.14 10.25 -4.89
N PHE A 417 10.89 10.04 -4.49
CA PHE A 417 9.72 10.65 -5.11
C PHE A 417 9.74 12.19 -5.03
N LYS A 418 10.14 12.76 -3.87
CA LYS A 418 10.14 14.21 -3.59
C LYS A 418 11.01 15.01 -4.57
N SER A 419 12.14 14.47 -5.01
CA SER A 419 13.02 15.13 -6.00
C SER A 419 12.87 14.54 -7.41
N GLY A 420 11.66 14.10 -7.76
CA GLY A 420 11.25 13.88 -9.14
C GLY A 420 11.17 12.43 -9.61
N ALA A 421 11.65 11.45 -8.85
CA ALA A 421 11.70 10.07 -9.35
C ALA A 421 10.29 9.47 -9.60
N ARG A 422 10.09 8.86 -10.77
CA ARG A 422 8.87 8.17 -11.20
C ARG A 422 9.15 6.78 -11.79
N SER A 423 10.29 6.58 -12.44
CA SER A 423 10.83 5.27 -12.81
C SER A 423 11.76 4.70 -11.72
N PHE A 424 12.18 3.44 -11.83
CA PHE A 424 13.26 2.92 -10.99
C PHE A 424 14.62 3.57 -11.35
N ALA A 425 14.87 3.81 -12.64
CA ALA A 425 16.08 4.50 -13.15
C ALA A 425 16.27 5.89 -12.52
N ASP A 426 15.19 6.63 -12.28
CA ASP A 426 15.26 7.95 -11.65
C ASP A 426 15.72 7.90 -10.18
N VAL A 427 15.47 6.79 -9.48
CA VAL A 427 15.99 6.58 -8.12
C VAL A 427 17.51 6.40 -8.16
N PHE A 428 17.98 5.69 -9.18
CA PHE A 428 19.37 5.29 -9.35
C PHE A 428 20.28 6.40 -9.87
N ASN A 429 19.82 7.18 -10.87
CA ASN A 429 20.55 8.30 -11.46
C ASN A 429 20.91 9.41 -10.45
N ARG A 430 20.39 9.32 -9.22
CA ARG A 430 20.61 10.27 -8.12
C ARG A 430 21.78 9.90 -7.19
N GLY A 431 22.48 8.79 -7.42
CA GLY A 431 23.80 8.49 -6.84
C GLY A 431 23.89 8.31 -5.32
N LYS A 432 22.77 8.32 -4.58
CA LYS A 432 22.76 7.93 -3.16
C LYS A 432 22.92 6.41 -3.05
N SER A 433 23.70 5.92 -2.08
CA SER A 433 23.84 4.49 -1.81
C SER A 433 22.49 3.91 -1.33
N LEU A 434 22.05 2.83 -1.98
CA LEU A 434 20.80 2.11 -1.71
C LEU A 434 21.21 0.71 -1.23
N ALA A 435 21.39 0.60 0.09
CA ALA A 435 22.29 -0.37 0.75
C ALA A 435 23.78 -0.21 0.39
N THR A 436 24.64 -0.55 1.35
CA THR A 436 26.11 -0.37 1.29
C THR A 436 26.86 -1.41 0.46
N HIS A 437 26.18 -2.41 -0.11
CA HIS A 437 26.82 -3.60 -0.69
C HIS A 437 26.30 -4.05 -2.07
N LEU A 438 25.23 -3.44 -2.59
CA LEU A 438 24.65 -3.80 -3.88
C LEU A 438 24.69 -2.62 -4.86
N SER A 439 25.04 -2.90 -6.11
CA SER A 439 24.97 -1.88 -7.16
C SER A 439 23.53 -1.67 -7.61
N ILE A 440 23.21 -0.44 -8.01
CA ILE A 440 22.00 -0.02 -8.73
C ILE A 440 21.51 -1.07 -9.74
N ARG A 441 22.41 -1.53 -10.63
CA ARG A 441 22.08 -2.47 -11.71
C ARG A 441 21.76 -3.86 -11.17
N GLU A 442 22.45 -4.26 -10.11
CA GLU A 442 22.25 -5.54 -9.46
C GLU A 442 20.93 -5.59 -8.70
N SER A 443 20.57 -4.51 -7.98
CA SER A 443 19.28 -4.40 -7.29
C SER A 443 18.08 -4.53 -8.23
N VAL A 444 18.16 -4.04 -9.48
CA VAL A 444 17.15 -4.31 -10.52
C VAL A 444 17.22 -5.76 -10.99
N ARG A 445 18.42 -6.26 -11.30
CA ARG A 445 18.64 -7.61 -11.84
C ARG A 445 18.02 -8.68 -10.94
N ILE A 446 18.14 -8.52 -9.62
CA ILE A 446 17.59 -9.44 -8.62
C ILE A 446 16.13 -9.13 -8.23
N LEU A 447 15.60 -7.93 -8.49
CA LEU A 447 14.23 -7.56 -8.08
C LEU A 447 13.17 -8.50 -8.67
N ARG A 448 13.36 -9.00 -9.90
CA ARG A 448 12.47 -9.99 -10.52
C ARG A 448 12.37 -11.29 -9.71
N ASP A 449 13.46 -11.68 -9.05
CA ASP A 449 13.53 -12.90 -8.26
C ASP A 449 13.17 -12.63 -6.80
N LEU A 450 13.54 -11.48 -6.22
CA LEU A 450 13.11 -11.04 -4.89
C LEU A 450 11.58 -10.80 -4.79
N ARG A 451 10.91 -10.51 -5.91
CA ARG A 451 9.44 -10.46 -5.99
C ARG A 451 8.77 -11.84 -5.95
N LYS A 452 9.50 -12.93 -6.21
CA LYS A 452 8.97 -14.29 -6.10
C LYS A 452 9.06 -14.72 -4.63
N PRO A 453 7.93 -15.04 -3.97
CA PRO A 453 7.98 -15.49 -2.60
C PRO A 453 8.43 -16.96 -2.55
N ILE A 454 9.67 -17.16 -2.06
CA ILE A 454 10.33 -18.43 -1.71
C ILE A 454 9.33 -19.36 -1.01
N ASP A 455 9.41 -20.67 -1.22
CA ASP A 455 8.58 -21.66 -0.50
C ASP A 455 9.33 -22.53 0.52
N ARG A 456 8.57 -23.34 1.27
CA ARG A 456 9.07 -24.25 2.32
C ARG A 456 10.04 -25.33 1.82
N VAL A 457 10.07 -25.67 0.53
CA VAL A 457 11.01 -26.65 -0.03
C VAL A 457 12.32 -25.95 -0.38
N GLU A 458 12.24 -24.85 -1.13
CA GLU A 458 13.38 -24.01 -1.49
C GLU A 458 14.13 -23.49 -0.25
N CYS A 459 13.39 -22.98 0.76
CA CYS A 459 13.97 -22.52 2.02
C CYS A 459 14.73 -23.63 2.77
N ARG A 460 14.24 -24.88 2.73
CA ARG A 460 14.93 -26.02 3.37
C ARG A 460 16.21 -26.40 2.61
N ALA A 461 16.18 -26.36 1.28
CA ALA A 461 17.36 -26.61 0.44
C ALA A 461 18.47 -25.57 0.73
N ILE A 462 18.14 -24.27 0.64
CA ILE A 462 19.07 -23.18 0.95
C ILE A 462 19.62 -23.31 2.38
N SER A 463 18.76 -23.64 3.35
CA SER A 463 19.19 -23.89 4.74
C SER A 463 20.18 -25.06 4.83
N GLN A 464 19.92 -26.17 4.13
CA GLN A 464 20.81 -27.32 4.14
C GLN A 464 22.16 -27.01 3.50
N ASP A 465 22.20 -26.25 2.40
CA ASP A 465 23.44 -25.85 1.73
C ASP A 465 24.29 -24.90 2.61
N ILE A 466 23.65 -23.93 3.28
CA ILE A 466 24.33 -23.09 4.29
C ILE A 466 24.94 -23.97 5.39
N MET A 467 24.19 -24.95 5.91
CA MET A 467 24.69 -25.81 6.99
C MET A 467 25.74 -26.83 6.53
N ASN A 468 25.75 -27.22 5.26
CA ASN A 468 26.83 -27.99 4.66
C ASN A 468 28.13 -27.15 4.61
N LEU A 469 28.03 -25.88 4.22
CA LEU A 469 29.18 -24.95 4.22
C LEU A 469 29.69 -24.68 5.64
N VAL A 470 28.81 -24.40 6.60
CA VAL A 470 29.18 -24.18 8.00
C VAL A 470 29.89 -25.41 8.59
N LYS A 471 29.39 -26.63 8.34
CA LYS A 471 30.07 -27.88 8.76
C LYS A 471 31.42 -28.07 8.09
N GLY A 472 31.61 -27.61 6.85
CA GLY A 472 32.90 -27.64 6.15
C GLY A 472 33.93 -26.63 6.68
N LEU A 473 33.51 -25.62 7.45
CA LEU A 473 34.38 -24.63 8.07
C LEU A 473 34.76 -24.96 9.53
N LEU A 474 34.06 -25.91 10.16
CA LEU A 474 34.21 -26.26 11.58
C LEU A 474 35.02 -27.55 11.77
N GLY A 475 35.61 -27.67 12.97
CA GLY A 475 36.48 -28.79 13.30
C GLY A 475 35.76 -30.14 13.41
N ILE A 476 36.52 -31.22 13.20
CA ILE A 476 36.04 -32.59 13.43
C ILE A 476 35.59 -32.71 14.89
N GLY A 477 34.32 -33.09 15.10
CA GLY A 477 33.71 -33.23 16.42
C GLY A 477 32.75 -32.10 16.83
N VAL A 478 32.65 -30.99 16.08
CA VAL A 478 31.71 -29.90 16.38
C VAL A 478 30.28 -30.26 15.92
N GLU A 479 29.31 -30.28 16.84
CA GLU A 479 27.90 -30.42 16.49
C GLU A 479 27.26 -29.05 16.22
N VAL A 480 26.84 -28.84 14.97
CA VAL A 480 26.13 -27.63 14.53
C VAL A 480 24.63 -27.86 14.62
N LYS A 481 23.95 -27.13 15.50
CA LYS A 481 22.49 -27.10 15.61
C LYS A 481 21.95 -25.83 14.95
N TYR A 482 20.80 -25.93 14.29
CA TYR A 482 20.18 -24.79 13.61
C TYR A 482 18.65 -24.87 13.61
N GLU A 483 18.00 -23.71 13.55
CA GLU A 483 16.55 -23.60 13.42
C GLU A 483 16.20 -22.57 12.33
N ILE A 484 15.21 -22.90 11.49
CA ILE A 484 14.62 -21.96 10.52
C ILE A 484 13.64 -21.07 11.28
N CYS A 485 13.83 -19.76 11.22
CA CYS A 485 13.13 -18.78 12.03
C CYS A 485 12.02 -18.07 11.22
N GLY A 486 11.83 -16.77 11.49
CA GLY A 486 11.11 -15.88 10.59
C GLY A 486 9.67 -16.23 10.29
N GLY A 487 9.28 -16.02 9.02
CA GLY A 487 7.94 -16.29 8.53
C GLY A 487 7.54 -17.76 8.66
N TYR A 488 8.44 -18.68 8.34
CA TYR A 488 8.17 -20.13 8.32
C TYR A 488 7.89 -20.69 9.71
N ARG A 489 8.64 -20.24 10.74
CA ARG A 489 8.40 -20.56 12.15
C ARG A 489 7.06 -20.01 12.67
N ARG A 490 6.54 -18.96 12.02
CA ARG A 490 5.21 -18.37 12.27
C ARG A 490 4.13 -18.91 11.33
N GLY A 491 4.32 -20.10 10.76
CA GLY A 491 3.31 -20.81 9.96
C GLY A 491 3.27 -20.46 8.47
N LYS A 492 3.88 -19.37 7.99
CA LYS A 492 3.81 -18.97 6.56
C LYS A 492 4.24 -20.09 5.62
N GLU A 493 3.51 -20.27 4.53
CA GLU A 493 3.87 -21.20 3.44
C GLU A 493 4.96 -20.66 2.52
N ARG A 494 5.08 -19.33 2.42
CA ARG A 494 6.05 -18.61 1.59
C ARG A 494 6.58 -17.35 2.27
N THR A 495 7.81 -16.94 1.95
CA THR A 495 8.47 -15.73 2.45
C THR A 495 9.22 -14.99 1.35
N PHE A 496 9.71 -13.77 1.61
CA PHE A 496 10.60 -13.03 0.70
C PHE A 496 12.06 -13.05 1.19
N ASP A 497 12.29 -13.74 2.29
CA ASP A 497 13.46 -13.70 3.16
C ASP A 497 13.63 -15.05 3.87
N LEU A 498 14.88 -15.39 4.22
CA LEU A 498 15.22 -16.58 5.00
C LEU A 498 15.90 -16.14 6.30
N ASP A 499 15.14 -16.15 7.38
CA ASP A 499 15.67 -16.01 8.74
C ASP A 499 16.10 -17.39 9.26
N GLY A 500 17.30 -17.50 9.82
CA GLY A 500 17.76 -18.71 10.51
C GLY A 500 18.77 -18.39 11.59
N THR A 501 18.86 -19.25 12.60
CA THR A 501 19.87 -19.16 13.67
C THR A 501 20.60 -20.49 13.83
N SER A 502 21.92 -20.46 13.70
CA SER A 502 22.83 -21.56 14.03
C SER A 502 23.50 -21.33 15.37
N TYR A 503 23.75 -22.40 16.12
CA TYR A 503 24.55 -22.39 17.33
C TYR A 503 25.39 -23.68 17.40
N GLU A 504 26.62 -23.53 17.87
CA GLU A 504 27.53 -24.64 18.11
C GLU A 504 27.30 -25.18 19.52
N THR A 505 27.31 -26.50 19.66
CA THR A 505 27.45 -27.15 20.96
C THR A 505 28.72 -27.98 20.95
N PHE A 506 29.74 -27.51 21.66
CA PHE A 506 30.90 -28.34 21.98
C PHE A 506 30.43 -29.53 22.81
N GLY A 507 30.80 -30.74 22.38
CA GLY A 507 30.67 -31.91 23.24
C GLY A 507 31.53 -31.70 24.48
N GLY A 508 30.91 -31.73 25.65
CA GLY A 508 31.65 -31.80 26.90
C GLY A 508 32.25 -33.19 27.04
N ASP A 509 33.51 -33.36 26.66
CA ASP A 509 34.32 -34.46 27.17
C ASP A 509 34.44 -34.27 28.69
N GLU A 510 33.71 -35.07 29.47
CA GLU A 510 33.90 -35.17 30.91
C GLU A 510 35.33 -35.66 31.20
N LYS A 511 36.03 -34.97 32.12
CA LYS A 511 37.37 -35.29 32.60
C LYS A 511 37.52 -34.97 34.09
#